data_AF-A0A7S4JKE3-F1
#
_entry.id   AF-A0A7S4JKE3-F1
#
_cell.length_a   1.000
_cell.length_b   1.000
_cell.length_c   1.000
_cell.angle_alpha   90.00
_cell.angle_beta   90.00
_cell.angle_gamma   90.00
#
_symmetry.space_group_name_H-M   'P 1'
#
loop_
_entity.id
_entity.type
_entity.pdbx_description
1 polymer ?
#
loop_
_entity_poly.entity_id
_entity_poly.type
_entity_poly.pdbx_seq_one_letter_code
_entity_poly.pdbx_strand_id
1 'polypeptide(L)'
;KNDEGCDESSAGSFMHGRRLRSSVRENVKCRRLVHIDTLNCTEDVSCPISSLSVSDPDSPILEISLLVTNGNLFVASEFFSGVTFLEGAQGEIVESLEKQPHLRLRGRAKHMNEALRDLQYRGDSNFYGNDTLRLVLKDLPK
;
A
#
# COMPACT_ATOMS: atom_id res chain seq x y z
N LYS A 1 16.33 -14.77 -16.19
CA LYS A 1 15.49 -14.26 -17.30
C LYS A 1 14.06 -14.31 -16.80
N ASN A 2 13.66 -13.27 -16.08
CA ASN A 2 12.29 -13.12 -15.60
C ASN A 2 11.88 -11.74 -16.13
N ASP A 3 11.54 -11.74 -17.42
CA ASP A 3 10.91 -10.63 -18.11
C ASP A 3 9.49 -10.47 -17.56
N GLU A 4 9.25 -9.41 -16.80
CA GLU A 4 7.92 -8.81 -16.67
C GLU A 4 8.00 -7.40 -17.25
N GLY A 5 8.29 -7.33 -18.56
CA GLY A 5 8.09 -6.15 -19.36
C GLY A 5 6.59 -5.88 -19.48
N CYS A 6 6.15 -4.72 -19.00
CA CYS A 6 4.86 -4.16 -19.39
C CYS A 6 4.99 -3.65 -20.83
N ASP A 7 4.76 -4.51 -21.82
CA ASP A 7 4.78 -4.12 -23.24
C ASP A 7 3.38 -3.72 -23.71
N GLU A 8 3.31 -2.51 -24.26
CA GLU A 8 2.17 -1.93 -24.96
C GLU A 8 1.84 -2.74 -26.23
N SER A 9 0.57 -2.73 -26.66
CA SER A 9 0.27 -2.90 -28.08
C SER A 9 -1.02 -2.19 -28.48
N SER A 10 -0.83 -1.31 -29.47
CA SER A 10 -1.85 -0.57 -30.21
C SER A 10 -2.69 -1.50 -31.09
N ALA A 11 -4.00 -1.23 -31.23
CA ALA A 11 -4.81 -1.83 -32.28
C ALA A 11 -5.86 -0.85 -32.84
N GLY A 12 -5.57 -0.36 -34.06
CA GLY A 12 -6.48 -0.37 -35.21
C GLY A 12 -7.80 0.41 -35.14
N SER A 13 -7.83 1.54 -35.84
CA SER A 13 -9.05 2.17 -36.36
C SER A 13 -9.63 1.33 -37.51
N PHE A 14 -10.93 1.03 -37.55
CA PHE A 14 -11.78 1.02 -38.77
C PHE A 14 -13.29 0.96 -38.40
N MET A 15 -14.08 1.72 -39.15
CA MET A 15 -15.47 2.13 -38.94
C MET A 15 -16.51 1.00 -39.05
N HIS A 16 -17.57 1.04 -38.22
CA HIS A 16 -19.00 1.20 -38.57
C HIS A 16 -19.89 0.81 -37.38
N GLY A 17 -20.82 1.69 -36.96
CA GLY A 17 -21.95 1.32 -36.10
C GLY A 17 -21.96 1.96 -34.71
N ARG A 18 -22.69 3.07 -34.60
CA ARG A 18 -23.06 3.84 -33.41
C ARG A 18 -23.22 3.02 -32.11
N ARG A 19 -22.43 3.37 -31.08
CA ARG A 19 -22.88 3.54 -29.67
C ARG A 19 -21.87 4.41 -28.92
N LEU A 20 -22.27 5.64 -28.61
CA LEU A 20 -21.57 6.49 -27.64
C LEU A 20 -21.86 5.93 -26.24
N ARG A 21 -20.82 5.50 -25.52
CA ARG A 21 -20.79 5.56 -24.05
C ARG A 21 -19.35 5.51 -23.55
N SER A 22 -18.95 6.65 -22.99
CA SER A 22 -17.89 6.87 -22.01
C SER A 22 -16.53 6.22 -22.27
N SER A 23 -15.63 7.05 -22.79
CA SER A 23 -14.19 6.97 -22.57
C SER A 23 -13.89 6.86 -21.07
N VAL A 24 -13.62 5.65 -20.60
CA VAL A 24 -12.76 5.46 -19.43
C VAL A 24 -11.49 4.84 -19.97
N ARG A 25 -10.57 5.71 -20.44
CA ARG A 25 -9.16 5.36 -20.46
C ARG A 25 -8.76 5.26 -19.00
N GLU A 26 -9.01 4.13 -18.37
CA GLU A 26 -8.22 3.74 -17.22
C GLU A 26 -6.82 3.55 -17.78
N ASN A 27 -6.02 4.62 -17.70
CA ASN A 27 -4.58 4.50 -17.63
C ASN A 27 -4.36 3.58 -16.43
N VAL A 28 -4.26 2.26 -16.68
CA VAL A 28 -3.88 1.27 -15.69
C VAL A 28 -2.41 1.52 -15.40
N LYS A 29 -2.16 2.61 -14.69
CA LYS A 29 -0.90 2.92 -14.05
C LYS A 29 -0.67 1.77 -13.11
N CYS A 30 0.30 0.92 -13.46
CA CYS A 30 0.41 -0.44 -12.97
C CYS A 30 0.42 -0.42 -11.43
N ARG A 31 -0.70 -0.80 -10.83
CA ARG A 31 -0.86 -0.89 -9.39
C ARG A 31 -0.52 -2.33 -9.02
N ARG A 32 0.76 -2.58 -8.72
CA ARG A 32 1.26 -3.93 -8.42
C ARG A 32 0.90 -4.29 -6.97
N LEU A 33 0.01 -5.26 -6.80
CA LEU A 33 -0.17 -5.90 -5.50
C LEU A 33 1.12 -6.65 -5.19
N VAL A 34 1.77 -6.28 -4.09
CA VAL A 34 3.08 -6.84 -3.73
C VAL A 34 2.90 -7.96 -2.73
N HIS A 35 2.00 -7.76 -1.78
CA HIS A 35 1.89 -8.65 -0.63
C HIS A 35 0.47 -8.62 -0.06
N ILE A 36 0.01 -9.79 0.37
CA ILE A 36 -1.15 -9.94 1.23
C ILE A 36 -0.64 -10.71 2.45
N ASP A 37 -0.88 -10.18 3.64
CA ASP A 37 -0.55 -10.86 4.89
C ASP A 37 -1.82 -11.10 5.72
N THR A 38 -1.79 -12.16 6.54
CA THR A 38 -2.85 -12.48 7.48
C THR A 38 -2.38 -12.16 8.89
N LEU A 39 -3.00 -11.17 9.52
CA LEU A 39 -2.64 -10.69 10.85
C LEU A 39 -3.49 -11.38 11.90
N ASN A 40 -2.86 -11.94 12.93
CA ASN A 40 -3.52 -12.69 14.01
C ASN A 40 -3.06 -12.20 15.39
N CYS A 41 -3.09 -10.88 15.56
CA CYS A 41 -2.67 -10.24 16.80
C CYS A 41 -3.80 -10.22 17.82
N THR A 42 -3.44 -10.19 19.10
CA THR A 42 -4.41 -9.92 20.16
C THR A 42 -5.04 -8.56 19.94
N GLU A 43 -6.34 -8.46 20.10
CA GLU A 43 -7.06 -7.18 20.10
C GLU A 43 -6.42 -6.20 21.08
N ASP A 44 -6.50 -4.90 20.76
CA ASP A 44 -5.97 -3.83 21.61
C ASP A 44 -4.46 -3.92 21.93
N VAL A 45 -3.74 -4.86 21.32
CA VAL A 45 -2.30 -5.03 21.45
C VAL A 45 -1.65 -4.74 20.11
N SER A 46 -0.75 -3.77 20.12
CA SER A 46 0.07 -3.45 18.96
C SER A 46 1.06 -4.58 18.68
N CYS A 47 1.11 -5.03 17.44
CA CYS A 47 2.02 -6.07 16.98
C CYS A 47 2.84 -5.59 15.75
N PRO A 48 4.14 -5.93 15.69
CA PRO A 48 4.99 -5.53 14.57
C PRO A 48 4.75 -6.41 13.32
N ILE A 49 4.76 -5.79 12.15
CA ILE A 49 4.63 -6.46 10.85
C ILE A 49 5.97 -6.46 10.13
N SER A 50 6.75 -7.53 10.27
CA SER A 50 8.13 -7.59 9.76
C SER A 50 8.30 -8.36 8.44
N SER A 51 7.24 -8.96 7.92
CA SER A 51 7.20 -9.76 6.67
C SER A 51 7.25 -8.90 5.40
N LEU A 52 7.06 -7.58 5.52
CA LEU A 52 6.90 -6.69 4.38
C LEU A 52 8.24 -6.14 3.88
N SER A 53 8.41 -6.19 2.56
CA SER A 53 9.48 -5.49 1.89
C SER A 53 9.01 -5.02 0.51
N VAL A 54 9.57 -3.90 0.07
CA VAL A 54 9.29 -3.29 -1.23
C VAL A 54 10.58 -2.99 -1.96
N SER A 55 10.55 -3.20 -3.27
CA SER A 55 11.64 -2.89 -4.18
C SER A 55 11.04 -2.56 -5.54
N ASP A 56 11.63 -1.60 -6.21
CA ASP A 56 11.27 -1.22 -7.57
C ASP A 56 12.55 -0.82 -8.30
N PRO A 57 12.95 -1.58 -9.33
CA PRO A 57 14.16 -1.31 -10.08
C PRO A 57 13.99 -0.16 -11.09
N ASP A 58 12.76 0.21 -11.42
CA ASP A 58 12.42 1.17 -12.47
C ASP A 58 12.34 2.61 -11.94
N SER A 59 12.01 2.78 -10.66
CA SER A 59 11.86 4.09 -10.03
C SER A 59 12.64 4.22 -8.71
N PRO A 60 13.38 5.32 -8.51
CA PRO A 60 14.02 5.60 -7.24
C PRO A 60 13.03 5.99 -6.13
N ILE A 61 11.81 6.40 -6.49
CA ILE A 61 10.76 6.83 -5.55
C ILE A 61 9.52 5.95 -5.75
N LEU A 62 9.00 5.43 -4.65
CA LEU A 62 7.86 4.53 -4.59
C LEU A 62 6.72 5.19 -3.83
N GLU A 63 5.49 4.88 -4.23
CA GLU A 63 4.29 5.15 -3.44
C GLU A 63 3.66 3.81 -3.05
N ILE A 64 3.51 3.54 -1.77
CA ILE A 64 2.84 2.35 -1.25
C ILE A 64 1.52 2.72 -0.60
N SER A 65 0.57 1.80 -0.64
CA SER A 65 -0.69 1.90 0.08
C SER A 65 -0.93 0.58 0.80
N LEU A 66 -1.00 0.66 2.13
CA LEU A 66 -1.37 -0.43 3.00
C LEU A 66 -2.81 -0.27 3.46
N LEU A 67 -3.51 -1.39 3.57
CA LEU A 67 -4.91 -1.46 3.96
C LEU A 67 -5.12 -2.66 4.88
N VAL A 68 -5.83 -2.43 5.98
CA VAL A 68 -6.40 -3.46 6.87
C VAL A 68 -7.92 -3.29 6.97
N THR A 69 -8.62 -4.30 7.49
CA THR A 69 -10.10 -4.26 7.56
C THR A 69 -10.59 -3.95 8.99
N ASN A 70 -9.95 -4.55 10.00
CA ASN A 70 -10.43 -4.59 11.38
C ASN A 70 -9.38 -4.10 12.38
N GLY A 71 -8.68 -3.02 12.03
CA GLY A 71 -7.76 -2.36 12.94
C GLY A 71 -7.14 -1.10 12.36
N ASN A 72 -6.09 -0.67 13.05
CA ASN A 72 -5.32 0.52 12.73
C ASN A 72 -3.90 0.12 12.30
N LEU A 73 -3.38 0.87 11.33
CA LEU A 73 -1.99 0.82 10.92
C LEU A 73 -1.28 2.11 11.33
N PHE A 74 -0.10 1.96 11.88
CA PHE A 74 0.76 3.08 12.22
C PHE A 74 2.21 2.66 12.18
N VAL A 75 3.11 3.64 11.99
CA VAL A 75 4.54 3.39 12.11
C VAL A 75 5.00 3.86 13.47
N ALA A 76 5.65 2.98 14.24
CA ALA A 76 6.03 3.24 15.63
C ALA A 76 6.94 4.46 15.76
N SER A 77 7.90 4.58 14.85
CA SER A 77 8.84 5.68 14.81
C SER A 77 8.18 6.93 14.21
N GLU A 78 8.38 8.07 14.87
CA GLU A 78 7.80 9.34 14.45
C GLU A 78 8.58 10.01 13.29
N PHE A 79 9.81 9.57 13.05
CA PHE A 79 10.69 10.19 12.07
C PHE A 79 11.38 9.17 11.15
N PHE A 80 11.18 9.37 9.84
CA PHE A 80 11.91 8.65 8.79
C PHE A 80 12.46 9.65 7.78
N SER A 81 13.78 9.61 7.57
CA SER A 81 14.41 10.44 6.55
C SER A 81 14.02 9.96 5.16
N GLY A 82 13.55 10.86 4.29
CA GLY A 82 13.22 10.54 2.90
C GLY A 82 12.00 9.63 2.71
N VAL A 83 11.12 9.59 3.70
CA VAL A 83 9.75 9.07 3.64
C VAL A 83 8.79 10.22 3.85
N THR A 84 7.74 10.27 3.05
CA THR A 84 6.65 11.23 3.15
C THR A 84 5.38 10.45 3.43
N PHE A 85 4.73 10.76 4.55
CA PHE A 85 3.41 10.23 4.88
C PHE A 85 2.38 11.02 4.08
N LEU A 86 1.61 10.31 3.27
CA LEU A 86 0.50 10.87 2.50
C LEU A 86 -0.83 10.67 3.23
N GLU A 87 -0.96 9.58 3.97
CA GLU A 87 -2.16 9.18 4.71
C GLU A 87 -1.76 8.18 5.80
N GLY A 88 -2.49 8.14 6.91
CA GLY A 88 -2.23 7.25 8.04
C GLY A 88 -1.55 7.93 9.23
N ALA A 89 -1.26 7.13 10.26
CA ALA A 89 -0.70 7.62 11.53
C ALA A 89 0.80 7.35 11.68
N GLN A 90 1.44 8.24 12.44
CA GLN A 90 2.80 8.10 12.94
C GLN A 90 2.77 8.11 14.46
N GLY A 91 3.69 7.37 15.08
CA GLY A 91 3.69 7.19 16.53
C GLY A 91 2.61 6.21 16.98
N GLU A 92 2.59 5.93 18.28
CA GLU A 92 1.69 4.95 18.89
C GLU A 92 0.22 5.38 18.76
N ILE A 93 -0.63 4.46 18.27
CA ILE A 93 -2.08 4.67 18.28
C ILE A 93 -2.63 4.48 19.69
N VAL A 94 -3.09 5.58 20.27
CA VAL A 94 -3.92 5.58 21.48
C VAL A 94 -5.39 5.40 21.12
N GLU A 95 -6.15 4.75 21.98
CA GLU A 95 -7.58 4.38 21.77
C GLU A 95 -8.49 5.56 21.43
N SER A 96 -8.08 6.78 21.79
CA SER A 96 -8.82 8.01 21.50
C SER A 96 -8.67 8.51 20.06
N LEU A 97 -7.82 7.90 19.24
CA LEU A 97 -7.61 8.30 17.85
C LEU A 97 -8.64 7.66 16.91
N GLU A 98 -9.01 8.39 15.87
CA GLU A 98 -9.90 7.88 14.82
C GLU A 98 -9.31 6.61 14.19
N LYS A 99 -10.18 5.70 13.76
CA LYS A 99 -9.78 4.46 13.08
C LYS A 99 -8.96 4.79 11.83
N GLN A 100 -7.75 4.24 11.74
CA GLN A 100 -6.82 4.45 10.63
C GLN A 100 -6.47 3.13 9.94
N PRO A 101 -7.37 2.57 9.11
CA PRO A 101 -7.13 1.31 8.44
C PRO A 101 -6.25 1.45 7.19
N HIS A 102 -5.92 2.69 6.82
CA HIS A 102 -5.15 3.04 5.63
C HIS A 102 -3.83 3.71 6.03
N LEU A 103 -2.73 3.27 5.40
CA LEU A 103 -1.43 3.92 5.52
C LEU A 103 -0.85 4.09 4.12
N ARG A 104 -0.49 5.32 3.74
CA ARG A 104 0.12 5.64 2.45
C ARG A 104 1.40 6.38 2.64
N LEU A 105 2.47 5.79 2.12
CA LEU A 105 3.82 6.33 2.22
C LEU A 105 4.38 6.54 0.83
N ARG A 106 5.23 7.56 0.69
CA ARG A 106 6.01 7.82 -0.50
C ARG A 106 7.46 8.04 -0.14
N GLY A 107 8.39 7.39 -0.81
CA GLY A 107 9.81 7.56 -0.49
C GLY A 107 10.71 6.63 -1.29
N ARG A 108 11.99 6.61 -0.95
CA ARG A 108 12.95 5.68 -1.58
C ARG A 108 12.77 4.27 -1.03
N ALA A 109 12.99 3.24 -1.86
CA ALA A 109 12.84 1.84 -1.47
C ALA A 109 13.56 1.47 -0.16
N LYS A 110 14.80 1.97 0.02
CA LYS A 110 15.57 1.75 1.25
C LYS A 110 14.85 2.29 2.49
N HIS A 111 14.44 3.55 2.47
CA HIS A 111 13.78 4.20 3.61
C HIS A 111 12.34 3.68 3.81
N MET A 112 11.65 3.27 2.73
CA MET A 112 10.38 2.54 2.82
C MET A 112 10.54 1.23 3.59
N ASN A 113 11.58 0.45 3.29
CA ASN A 113 11.85 -0.80 4.00
C ASN A 113 12.23 -0.58 5.47
N GLU A 114 12.87 0.53 5.80
CA GLU A 114 13.12 0.94 7.19
C GLU A 114 11.78 1.26 7.89
N ALA A 115 10.89 2.03 7.26
CA ALA A 115 9.56 2.32 7.81
C ALA A 115 8.65 1.09 7.93
N LEU A 116 8.73 0.16 6.98
CA LEU A 116 7.94 -1.08 7.01
C LEU A 116 8.39 -2.02 8.13
N ARG A 117 9.65 -1.96 8.58
CA ARG A 117 10.12 -2.75 9.73
C ARG A 117 9.53 -2.28 11.06
N ASP A 118 9.24 -0.99 11.14
CA ASP A 118 8.63 -0.34 12.31
C ASP A 118 7.11 -0.25 12.19
N LEU A 119 6.52 -0.87 11.16
CA LEU A 119 5.09 -0.90 10.96
C LEU A 119 4.43 -1.74 12.04
N GLN A 120 3.40 -1.18 12.65
CA GLN A 120 2.59 -1.85 13.64
C GLN A 120 1.13 -1.91 13.20
N TYR A 121 0.49 -3.00 13.60
CA TYR A 121 -0.94 -3.20 13.52
C TYR A 121 -1.51 -3.32 14.92
N ARG A 122 -2.66 -2.69 15.14
CA ARG A 122 -3.46 -2.85 16.35
C ARG A 122 -4.89 -3.15 15.92
N GLY A 123 -5.43 -4.30 16.34
CA GLY A 123 -6.82 -4.65 16.05
C GLY A 123 -7.81 -3.71 16.75
N ASP A 124 -8.99 -3.55 16.15
CA ASP A 124 -10.12 -2.83 16.76
C ASP A 124 -10.51 -3.51 18.09
N SER A 125 -11.04 -2.73 19.04
CA SER A 125 -11.49 -3.29 20.33
C SER A 125 -12.68 -4.23 20.13
N ASN A 126 -12.66 -5.41 20.77
CA ASN A 126 -13.61 -6.53 20.59
C ASN A 126 -13.50 -7.26 19.25
N PHE A 127 -12.41 -7.06 18.48
CA PHE A 127 -12.17 -7.83 17.26
C PHE A 127 -11.45 -9.14 17.56
N TYR A 128 -12.15 -10.25 17.34
CA TYR A 128 -11.59 -11.60 17.46
C TYR A 128 -11.49 -12.25 16.08
N GLY A 129 -10.27 -12.40 15.56
CA GLY A 129 -10.05 -13.15 14.34
C GLY A 129 -8.83 -12.71 13.56
N ASN A 130 -8.73 -13.23 12.34
CA ASN A 130 -7.66 -12.88 11.42
C ASN A 130 -8.06 -11.63 10.63
N ASP A 131 -7.15 -10.66 10.54
CA ASP A 131 -7.30 -9.53 9.63
C ASP A 131 -6.43 -9.72 8.38
N THR A 132 -6.81 -9.06 7.28
CA THR A 132 -6.10 -9.13 6.01
C THR A 132 -5.40 -7.80 5.75
N LEU A 133 -4.07 -7.83 5.75
CA LEU A 133 -3.25 -6.72 5.32
C LEU A 133 -3.00 -6.80 3.82
N ARG A 134 -3.24 -5.71 3.10
CA ARG A 134 -2.95 -5.62 1.67
C ARG A 134 -1.93 -4.52 1.43
N LEU A 135 -0.77 -4.88 0.90
CA LEU A 135 0.25 -3.91 0.47
C LEU A 135 0.24 -3.78 -1.04
N VAL A 136 0.04 -2.56 -1.48
CA VAL A 136 -0.03 -2.23 -2.91
C VAL A 136 1.02 -1.19 -3.25
N LEU A 137 1.88 -1.50 -4.21
CA LEU A 137 2.78 -0.54 -4.84
C LEU A 137 2.05 0.17 -5.97
N LYS A 138 2.22 1.48 -6.03
CA LYS A 138 1.75 2.32 -7.11
C LYS A 138 2.95 2.82 -7.89
N ASP A 139 2.99 2.43 -9.15
CA ASP A 139 3.98 2.92 -10.08
C ASP A 139 3.83 4.43 -10.29
N LEU A 140 4.95 5.16 -10.24
CA LEU A 140 5.01 6.59 -10.45
C LEU A 140 5.49 6.86 -11.89
N PRO A 141 4.91 7.86 -12.58
CA PRO A 141 5.35 8.17 -13.93
C PRO A 141 6.79 8.68 -13.87
N LYS A 142 7.62 8.21 -14.80
CA LYS A 142 8.99 8.72 -14.97
C LYS A 142 8.99 10.18 -15.42
#